data_AF-A0A2S8GMZ5-F1
#
_entry.id   AF-A0A2S8GMZ5-F1
#
_cell.length_a   1.000
_cell.length_b   1.000
_cell.length_c   1.000
_cell.angle_alpha   90.00
_cell.angle_beta   90.00
_cell.angle_gamma   90.00
#
_symmetry.space_group_name_H-M   'P 1'
#
loop_
_entity.id
_entity.type
_entity.pdbx_description
1 polymer ?
#
loop_
_entity_poly.entity_id
_entity_poly.type
_entity_poly.pdbx_seq_one_letter_code
_entity_poly.pdbx_strand_id
1 'polypeptide(L)'
;MGMEDRTLTEAPNAPRQLELWLQHAAGCIIWEDVRNYAREQIDPSLSEEARSAALEAIDHAVYGLMMLIDGINVPLRNDRQEITLSVTAKLTDRESEQTISELDLFDGDGMCMGYHFWMEGDFGEYPPMEP
;
A
#
# COMPACT_ATOMS: atom_id res chain seq x y z
N MET A 1 -2.97 8.44 -13.91
CA MET A 1 -1.97 7.37 -13.96
C MET A 1 -2.34 6.42 -12.85
N GLY A 2 -3.06 5.36 -13.21
CA GLY A 2 -3.40 4.28 -12.28
C GLY A 2 -2.36 3.17 -12.38
N MET A 3 -2.57 2.08 -11.64
CA MET A 3 -1.68 0.91 -11.66
C MET A 3 -1.56 0.28 -13.05
N GLU A 4 -2.56 0.46 -13.92
CA GLU A 4 -2.55 0.00 -15.31
C GLU A 4 -1.47 0.65 -16.18
N ASP A 5 -0.97 1.82 -15.78
CA ASP A 5 0.09 2.57 -16.45
C ASP A 5 1.47 2.27 -15.84
N ARG A 6 1.63 1.22 -15.02
CA ARG A 6 2.87 0.95 -14.29
C ARG A 6 3.39 -0.46 -14.51
N THR A 7 4.72 -0.58 -14.49
CA THR A 7 5.41 -1.87 -14.59
C THR A 7 6.15 -2.18 -13.30
N LEU A 8 6.01 -3.41 -12.80
CA LEU A 8 6.75 -3.92 -11.64
C LEU A 8 8.25 -4.00 -11.99
N THR A 9 9.11 -3.43 -11.15
CA THR A 9 10.57 -3.52 -11.35
C THR A 9 11.11 -4.90 -10.96
N GLU A 10 12.37 -5.18 -11.31
CA GLU A 10 13.03 -6.38 -10.83
C GLU A 10 13.19 -6.35 -9.31
N ALA A 11 12.77 -7.44 -8.66
CA ALA A 11 12.89 -7.57 -7.22
C ALA A 11 14.37 -7.69 -6.80
N PRO A 12 14.80 -7.01 -5.73
CA PRO A 12 16.18 -7.13 -5.25
C PRO A 12 16.46 -8.52 -4.66
N ASN A 13 17.71 -8.97 -4.79
CA ASN A 13 18.12 -10.32 -4.35
C ASN A 13 18.41 -10.42 -2.85
N ALA A 14 18.70 -9.29 -2.18
CA ALA A 14 19.02 -9.31 -0.76
C ALA A 14 17.75 -9.45 0.09
N PRO A 15 17.66 -10.39 1.06
CA PRO A 15 16.40 -10.69 1.75
C PRO A 15 15.69 -9.49 2.37
N ARG A 16 16.42 -8.61 3.08
CA ARG A 16 15.81 -7.41 3.69
C ARG A 16 15.37 -6.37 2.66
N GLN A 17 16.11 -6.24 1.56
CA GLN A 17 15.71 -5.34 0.48
C GLN A 17 14.47 -5.88 -0.23
N LEU A 18 14.38 -7.20 -0.45
CA LEU A 18 13.21 -7.86 -1.03
C LEU A 18 11.98 -7.66 -0.15
N GLU A 19 12.13 -7.85 1.16
CA GLU A 19 11.06 -7.65 2.12
C GLU A 19 10.50 -6.21 2.07
N LEU A 20 11.36 -5.20 2.15
CA LEU A 20 10.96 -3.79 2.06
C LEU A 20 10.36 -3.45 0.69
N TRP A 21 10.96 -3.96 -0.38
CA TRP A 21 10.45 -3.78 -1.74
C TRP A 21 9.05 -4.38 -1.90
N LEU A 22 8.78 -5.56 -1.32
CA LEU A 22 7.44 -6.17 -1.33
C LEU A 22 6.42 -5.35 -0.54
N GLN A 23 6.81 -4.85 0.63
CA GLN A 23 5.96 -3.96 1.42
C GLN A 23 5.66 -2.68 0.64
N HIS A 24 6.65 -2.07 0.00
CA HIS A 24 6.47 -0.88 -0.83
C HIS A 24 5.55 -1.16 -2.03
N ALA A 25 5.73 -2.29 -2.72
CA ALA A 25 4.89 -2.69 -3.84
C ALA A 25 3.42 -2.87 -3.39
N ALA A 26 3.20 -3.56 -2.27
CA ALA A 26 1.86 -3.77 -1.72
C ALA A 26 1.18 -2.46 -1.30
N GLY A 27 1.91 -1.61 -0.58
CA GLY A 27 1.39 -0.31 -0.17
C GLY A 27 1.10 0.60 -1.35
N CYS A 28 1.89 0.51 -2.44
CA CYS A 28 1.62 1.26 -3.65
C CYS A 28 0.33 0.83 -4.35
N ILE A 29 0.07 -0.49 -4.46
CA ILE A 29 -1.19 -1.00 -5.02
C ILE A 29 -2.37 -0.42 -4.23
N ILE A 30 -2.31 -0.50 -2.89
CA ILE A 30 -3.38 0.01 -2.02
C ILE A 30 -3.53 1.52 -2.20
N TRP A 31 -2.43 2.26 -2.16
CA TRP A 31 -2.44 3.71 -2.32
C TRP A 31 -3.07 4.10 -3.66
N GLU A 32 -2.64 3.52 -4.77
CA GLU A 32 -3.15 3.96 -6.07
C GLU A 32 -4.56 3.51 -6.33
N ASP A 33 -4.89 2.24 -6.11
CA ASP A 33 -6.20 1.71 -6.46
C ASP A 33 -7.29 2.30 -5.55
N VAL A 34 -7.07 2.31 -4.22
CA VAL A 34 -8.07 2.81 -3.28
C VAL A 34 -8.22 4.31 -3.39
N ARG A 35 -7.11 5.05 -3.48
CA ARG A 35 -7.14 6.50 -3.56
C ARG A 35 -7.70 6.98 -4.89
N ASN A 36 -7.24 6.45 -6.03
CA ASN A 36 -7.72 6.91 -7.32
C ASN A 36 -9.21 6.62 -7.48
N TYR A 37 -9.65 5.43 -7.08
CA TYR A 37 -11.07 5.10 -7.03
C TYR A 37 -11.86 6.15 -6.24
N ALA A 38 -11.46 6.44 -5.00
CA ALA A 38 -12.17 7.40 -4.15
C ALA A 38 -12.16 8.82 -4.73
N ARG A 39 -11.05 9.24 -5.36
CA ARG A 39 -10.93 10.55 -6.03
C ARG A 39 -11.85 10.67 -7.24
N GLU A 40 -12.04 9.59 -8.00
CA GLU A 40 -12.96 9.55 -9.14
C GLU A 40 -14.43 9.65 -8.72
N GLN A 41 -14.76 9.29 -7.48
CA GLN A 41 -16.11 9.43 -6.92
C GLN A 41 -16.45 10.86 -6.45
N ILE A 42 -15.47 11.79 -6.43
CA ILE A 42 -15.71 13.16 -5.97
C ILE A 42 -16.61 13.89 -6.98
N ASP A 43 -17.72 14.46 -6.50
CA ASP A 43 -18.63 15.26 -7.31
C ASP A 43 -17.86 16.45 -7.96
N PRO A 44 -17.82 16.53 -9.30
CA PRO A 44 -17.08 17.58 -9.99
C PRO A 44 -17.68 18.98 -9.81
N SER A 45 -18.89 19.09 -9.26
CA SER A 45 -19.56 20.36 -8.98
C SER A 45 -19.22 20.98 -7.63
N LEU A 46 -18.43 20.30 -6.79
CA LEU A 46 -17.97 20.83 -5.50
C LEU A 46 -17.15 22.11 -5.67
N SER A 47 -17.23 23.00 -4.67
CA SER A 47 -16.31 24.13 -4.58
C SER A 47 -14.87 23.65 -4.43
N GLU A 48 -13.90 24.51 -4.73
CA GLU A 48 -12.49 24.19 -4.59
C GLU A 48 -12.14 23.81 -3.14
N GLU A 49 -12.69 24.52 -2.16
CA GLU A 49 -12.49 24.25 -0.73
C GLU A 49 -13.07 22.89 -0.34
N ALA A 50 -14.30 22.58 -0.77
CA ALA A 50 -14.94 21.31 -0.48
C ALA A 50 -14.20 20.14 -1.15
N ARG A 51 -13.73 20.34 -2.38
CA ARG A 51 -12.93 19.35 -3.11
C ARG A 51 -11.59 19.09 -2.42
N SER A 52 -10.91 20.14 -1.94
CA SER A 52 -9.65 20.00 -1.20
C SER A 52 -9.85 19.21 0.10
N ALA A 53 -10.90 19.55 0.87
CA ALA A 53 -11.22 18.84 2.11
C ALA A 53 -11.56 17.35 1.87
N ALA A 54 -12.26 17.05 0.77
CA ALA A 54 -12.55 15.67 0.39
C ALA A 54 -11.28 14.88 0.03
N LEU A 55 -10.36 15.49 -0.72
CA LEU A 55 -9.06 14.88 -1.06
C LEU A 55 -8.23 14.58 0.19
N GLU A 56 -8.15 15.53 1.12
CA GLU A 56 -7.44 15.35 2.39
C GLU A 56 -8.06 14.23 3.24
N ALA A 57 -9.40 14.15 3.29
CA ALA A 57 -10.09 13.07 4.00
C ALA A 57 -9.81 11.69 3.40
N ILE A 58 -9.74 11.59 2.06
CA ILE A 58 -9.36 10.35 1.37
C ILE A 58 -7.93 9.96 1.73
N ASP A 59 -7.00 10.90 1.68
CA ASP A 59 -5.58 10.67 2.00
C ASP A 59 -5.42 10.15 3.44
N HIS A 60 -6.09 10.78 4.42
CA HIS A 60 -6.12 10.30 5.79
C HIS A 60 -6.76 8.91 5.96
N ALA A 61 -7.82 8.60 5.21
CA ALA A 61 -8.49 7.30 5.28
C ALA A 61 -7.61 6.18 4.72
N VAL A 62 -6.94 6.41 3.58
CA VAL A 62 -6.01 5.45 2.98
C VAL A 62 -4.80 5.24 3.88
N TYR A 63 -4.24 6.31 4.45
CA TYR A 63 -3.16 6.20 5.43
C TYR A 63 -3.59 5.41 6.67
N GLY A 64 -4.80 5.66 7.19
CA GLY A 64 -5.38 4.92 8.31
C GLY A 64 -5.55 3.42 8.01
N LEU A 65 -5.94 3.06 6.79
CA LEU A 65 -5.98 1.68 6.34
C LEU A 65 -4.58 1.05 6.30
N MET A 66 -3.59 1.75 5.77
CA MET A 66 -2.22 1.25 5.72
C MET A 66 -1.63 1.02 7.13
N MET A 67 -1.89 1.92 8.08
CA MET A 67 -1.53 1.72 9.49
C MET A 67 -2.13 0.42 10.06
N LEU A 68 -3.40 0.13 9.77
CA LEU A 68 -4.05 -1.11 10.21
C LEU A 68 -3.34 -2.34 9.64
N ILE A 69 -2.89 -2.27 8.39
CA ILE A 69 -2.23 -3.40 7.72
C ILE A 69 -0.80 -3.57 8.23
N ASP A 70 -0.07 -2.49 8.53
CA ASP A 70 1.23 -2.50 9.23
C ASP A 70 1.14 -2.93 10.71
N GLY A 71 -0.02 -3.46 11.15
CA GLY A 71 -0.22 -3.94 12.53
C GLY A 71 -0.35 -2.82 13.57
N ILE A 72 -0.49 -1.56 13.15
CA ILE A 72 -0.75 -0.42 14.03
C ILE A 72 -2.24 -0.42 14.39
N ASN A 73 -2.66 -1.43 15.15
CA ASN A 73 -4.03 -1.60 15.60
C ASN A 73 -4.10 -2.22 17.00
N VAL A 74 -5.26 -2.05 17.64
CA VAL A 74 -5.57 -2.77 18.87
C VAL A 74 -6.44 -3.97 18.49
N PRO A 75 -6.01 -5.20 18.76
CA PRO A 75 -6.80 -6.37 18.40
C PRO A 75 -8.10 -6.42 19.21
N LEU A 76 -9.17 -6.92 18.59
CA LEU A 76 -10.43 -7.17 19.29
C LEU A 76 -10.32 -8.51 20.03
N ARG A 77 -10.21 -8.48 21.35
CA ARG A 77 -9.98 -9.68 22.17
C ARG A 77 -10.81 -9.74 23.44
N ASN A 78 -11.00 -10.96 23.95
CA ASN A 78 -11.52 -11.28 25.28
C ASN A 78 -10.58 -12.31 25.95
N ASP A 79 -10.94 -12.82 27.13
CA ASP A 79 -10.11 -13.77 27.90
C ASP A 79 -9.79 -15.10 27.18
N ARG A 80 -10.49 -15.40 26.07
CA ARG A 80 -10.41 -16.69 25.36
C ARG A 80 -10.08 -16.57 23.87
N GLN A 81 -10.27 -15.40 23.28
CA GLN A 81 -10.30 -15.24 21.82
C GLN A 81 -9.74 -13.89 21.42
N GLU A 82 -9.15 -13.83 20.23
CA GLU A 82 -8.66 -12.63 19.58
C GLU A 82 -9.01 -12.68 18.09
N ILE A 83 -9.38 -11.53 17.53
CA ILE A 83 -9.53 -11.32 16.10
C ILE A 83 -8.39 -10.42 15.63
N THR A 84 -7.61 -10.94 14.68
CA THR A 84 -6.59 -10.21 13.94
C THR A 84 -7.00 -10.07 12.47
N LEU A 85 -6.46 -9.06 11.81
CA LEU A 85 -6.57 -8.87 10.38
C LEU A 85 -5.17 -9.01 9.82
N SER A 86 -5.00 -9.82 8.78
CA SER A 86 -3.74 -9.95 8.05
C SER A 86 -3.98 -9.70 6.57
N VAL A 87 -2.97 -9.12 5.92
CA VAL A 87 -2.94 -8.95 4.47
C VAL A 87 -1.61 -9.51 3.99
N THR A 88 -1.67 -10.35 2.96
CA THR A 88 -0.49 -11.02 2.44
C THR A 88 -0.10 -10.43 1.09
N ALA A 89 1.16 -10.00 0.98
CA ALA A 89 1.77 -9.66 -0.29
C ALA A 89 2.49 -10.89 -0.85
N LYS A 90 2.25 -11.19 -2.14
CA LYS A 90 2.83 -12.35 -2.82
C LYS A 90 3.48 -11.95 -4.13
N LEU A 91 4.76 -12.29 -4.28
CA LEU A 91 5.49 -12.21 -5.55
C LEU A 91 5.52 -13.59 -6.21
N THR A 92 5.06 -13.65 -7.46
CA THR A 92 4.94 -14.90 -8.21
C THR A 92 5.70 -14.77 -9.52
N ASP A 93 6.49 -15.79 -9.85
CA ASP A 93 7.09 -15.94 -11.16
C ASP A 93 6.00 -16.28 -12.18
N ARG A 94 5.81 -15.45 -13.20
CA ARG A 94 4.70 -15.60 -14.14
C ARG A 94 4.88 -16.74 -15.14
N GLU A 95 6.10 -17.24 -15.35
CA GLU A 95 6.36 -18.33 -16.30
C GLU A 95 6.15 -19.70 -15.65
N SER A 96 6.62 -19.87 -14.42
CA SER A 96 6.57 -21.11 -13.65
C SER A 96 5.38 -21.18 -12.70
N GLU A 97 4.66 -20.08 -12.50
CA GLU A 97 3.58 -19.91 -11.51
C GLU A 97 4.01 -20.15 -10.05
N GLN A 98 5.33 -20.15 -9.79
CA GLN A 98 5.88 -20.40 -8.46
C GLN A 98 5.90 -19.11 -7.62
N THR A 99 5.57 -19.24 -6.34
CA THR A 99 5.76 -18.17 -5.37
C THR A 99 7.25 -17.93 -5.16
N ILE A 100 7.73 -16.74 -5.52
CA ILE A 100 9.10 -16.30 -5.23
C ILE A 100 9.21 -15.87 -3.76
N SER A 101 8.22 -15.12 -3.27
CA SER A 101 8.16 -14.62 -1.89
C SER A 101 6.73 -14.34 -1.46
N GLU A 102 6.48 -14.45 -0.17
CA GLU A 102 5.19 -14.22 0.46
C GLU A 102 5.42 -13.63 1.86
N LEU A 103 4.70 -12.55 2.18
CA LEU A 103 4.86 -11.81 3.42
C LEU A 103 3.50 -11.45 4.00
N ASP A 104 3.28 -11.74 5.28
CA ASP A 104 2.22 -11.10 6.06
C ASP A 104 2.67 -9.69 6.42
N LEU A 105 1.86 -8.70 6.07
CA LEU A 105 2.17 -7.29 6.24
C LEU A 105 1.93 -6.79 7.68
N PHE A 106 1.35 -7.61 8.57
CA PHE A 106 0.98 -7.25 9.95
C PHE A 106 2.17 -6.86 10.87
N ASP A 107 3.40 -7.09 10.46
CA ASP A 107 4.63 -6.65 11.16
C ASP A 107 5.55 -5.89 10.19
N GLY A 108 4.93 -5.15 9.26
CA GLY A 108 5.59 -4.40 8.21
C GLY A 108 6.09 -3.04 8.70
N ASP A 109 7.29 -2.68 8.24
CA ASP A 109 7.91 -1.37 8.51
C ASP A 109 7.79 -0.41 7.31
N GLY A 110 7.40 -0.93 6.14
CA GLY A 110 7.66 -0.33 4.84
C GLY A 110 6.48 0.41 4.21
N MET A 111 5.23 0.04 4.50
CA MET A 111 4.09 0.66 3.82
C MET A 111 3.85 2.09 4.30
N CYS A 112 3.74 2.31 5.61
CA CYS A 112 3.56 3.65 6.17
C CYS A 112 4.79 4.55 5.97
N MET A 113 6.00 3.98 5.95
CA MET A 113 7.23 4.73 5.65
C MET A 113 7.25 5.24 4.21
N GLY A 114 6.78 4.43 3.27
CA GLY A 114 6.70 4.81 1.86
C GLY A 114 5.65 5.90 1.57
N TYR A 115 4.55 5.94 2.32
CA TYR A 115 3.42 6.85 2.08
C TYR A 115 3.82 8.32 1.84
N HIS A 116 4.65 8.89 2.73
CA HIS A 116 5.07 10.28 2.61
C HIS A 116 5.97 10.52 1.40
N PHE A 117 6.86 9.56 1.11
CA PHE A 117 7.73 9.62 -0.07
C PHE A 117 6.93 9.48 -1.36
N TRP A 118 5.91 8.61 -1.41
CA TRP A 118 5.07 8.42 -2.61
C TRP A 118 4.25 9.65 -2.96
N MET A 119 3.79 10.42 -1.96
CA MET A 119 3.15 11.72 -2.21
C MET A 119 4.10 12.70 -2.94
N GLU A 120 5.39 12.57 -2.70
CA GLU A 120 6.45 13.38 -3.32
C GLU A 120 7.04 12.73 -4.59
N GLY A 121 6.58 11.53 -4.96
CA GLY A 121 7.09 10.75 -6.09
C GLY A 121 8.42 10.03 -5.83
N ASP A 122 8.85 9.93 -4.58
CA ASP A 122 10.01 9.17 -4.15
C ASP A 122 9.58 7.77 -3.68
N PHE A 123 10.19 6.73 -4.24
CA PHE A 123 9.88 5.33 -3.95
C PHE A 123 11.10 4.58 -3.36
N GLY A 124 12.16 5.31 -3.01
CA GLY A 124 13.41 4.78 -2.47
C GLY A 124 14.42 4.32 -3.54
N GLU A 125 15.54 3.76 -3.08
CA GLU A 125 16.65 3.27 -3.93
C GLU A 125 16.21 2.13 -4.87
N TYR A 126 15.26 1.32 -4.42
CA TYR A 126 14.67 0.23 -5.19
C TYR A 126 13.16 0.49 -5.33
N PRO A 127 12.75 1.36 -6.28
CA PRO A 127 11.35 1.65 -6.50
C PRO A 127 10.64 0.35 -6.92
N PRO A 128 9.45 0.01 -6.39
CA PRO A 128 8.75 -1.21 -6.76
C PRO A 128 8.18 -1.20 -8.18
N MET A 129 8.17 -0.02 -8.82
CA MET A 129 7.54 0.18 -10.10
C MET A 129 8.16 1.34 -10.87
N GLU A 130 8.00 1.31 -12.18
CA GLU A 130 8.33 2.37 -13.12
C GLU A 130 7.08 2.78 -13.94
N PRO A 131 7.03 4.01 -14.49
CA PRO A 131 5.97 4.46 -15.40
C PRO A 131 5.94 3.71 -16.74
#